data_AF-A0A959CAD8-F1
#
_entry.id   AF-A0A959CAD8-F1
#
_cell.length_a   1.000
_cell.length_b   1.000
_cell.length_c   1.000
_cell.angle_alpha   90.00
_cell.angle_beta   90.00
_cell.angle_gamma   90.00
#
_symmetry.space_group_name_H-M   'P 1'
#
loop_
_entity.id
_entity.type
_entity.pdbx_description
1 polymer ?
#
loop_
_entity_poly.entity_id
_entity_poly.type
_entity_poly.pdbx_seq_one_letter_code
_entity_poly.pdbx_strand_id
1 'polypeptide(L)'
;MRQQKYKIYINGTPVFLTTAAGAAELGYEPGKTNYVAPYLGKKKMIRQYLDLVDKNKQVQNVVLYHDQLDALWADFQGCFTVLEAAGGYVRNDTGELLV
;
A
#
# COMPACT_ATOMS: atom_id res chain seq x y z
N MET A 1 -10.90 -18.82 -3.24
CA MET A 1 -9.54 -18.83 -2.66
C MET A 1 -9.15 -17.38 -2.51
N ARG A 2 -9.06 -16.83 -1.29
CA ARG A 2 -8.84 -15.38 -1.08
C ARG A 2 -7.50 -14.96 -1.69
N GLN A 3 -7.49 -14.16 -2.75
CA GLN A 3 -6.25 -13.69 -3.39
C GLN A 3 -5.84 -12.28 -2.91
N GLN A 4 -6.04 -11.97 -1.62
CA GLN A 4 -5.35 -10.84 -1.00
C GLN A 4 -3.92 -11.27 -0.64
N LYS A 5 -2.91 -10.73 -1.33
CA LYS A 5 -1.50 -11.09 -1.06
C LYS A 5 -0.77 -10.10 -0.15
N TYR A 6 -0.92 -8.78 -0.34
CA TYR A 6 -0.28 -7.78 0.53
C TYR A 6 -1.26 -6.73 1.05
N LYS A 7 -1.13 -6.42 2.34
CA LYS A 7 -1.83 -5.32 3.03
C LYS A 7 -0.81 -4.54 3.83
N ILE A 8 -0.54 -3.31 3.41
CA ILE A 8 0.45 -2.41 4.02
C ILE A 8 -0.30 -1.28 4.71
N TYR A 9 0.19 -0.80 5.84
CA TYR A 9 -0.38 0.36 6.53
C TYR A 9 0.57 1.55 6.39
N ILE A 10 0.03 2.69 5.98
CA ILE A 10 0.76 3.95 5.87
C ILE A 10 -0.04 4.98 6.66
N ASN A 11 0.53 5.45 7.77
CA ASN A 11 -0.14 6.35 8.72
C ASN A 11 -1.53 5.87 9.16
N GLY A 12 -1.69 4.55 9.34
CA GLY A 12 -2.97 3.94 9.72
C GLY A 12 -3.93 3.68 8.55
N THR A 13 -3.64 4.19 7.35
CA THR A 13 -4.43 3.94 6.15
C THR A 13 -3.96 2.68 5.42
N PRO A 14 -4.85 1.71 5.14
CA PRO A 14 -4.48 0.49 4.43
C PRO A 14 -4.26 0.73 2.93
N VAL A 15 -3.14 0.22 2.42
CA VAL A 15 -2.79 0.10 1.01
C VAL A 15 -2.74 -1.38 0.65
N PHE A 16 -3.58 -1.78 -0.29
CA PHE A 16 -3.71 -3.15 -0.76
C PHE A 16 -3.00 -3.29 -2.11
N LEU A 17 -2.13 -4.30 -2.21
CA LEU A 17 -1.50 -4.68 -3.48
C LEU A 17 -1.97 -6.09 -3.83
N THR A 18 -2.63 -6.23 -4.98
CA THR A 18 -3.34 -7.47 -5.32
C THR A 18 -3.44 -7.72 -6.83
N THR A 19 -4.03 -8.84 -7.23
CA THR A 19 -4.37 -9.14 -8.63
C THR A 19 -5.70 -8.49 -9.00
N ALA A 20 -6.05 -8.42 -10.29
CA ALA A 20 -7.37 -7.92 -10.71
C ALA A 20 -8.52 -8.73 -10.06
N ALA A 21 -8.35 -10.06 -9.95
CA ALA A 21 -9.28 -10.93 -9.23
C ALA A 21 -9.36 -10.58 -7.73
N GLY A 22 -8.23 -10.38 -7.07
CA GLY A 22 -8.20 -10.01 -5.66
C GLY A 22 -8.78 -8.61 -5.39
N ALA A 23 -8.66 -7.66 -6.32
CA ALA A 23 -9.31 -6.36 -6.22
C ALA A 23 -10.84 -6.48 -6.29
N ALA A 24 -11.36 -7.36 -7.15
CA ALA A 24 -12.80 -7.65 -7.20
C ALA A 24 -13.29 -8.34 -5.92
N GLU A 25 -12.51 -9.28 -5.36
CA GLU A 25 -12.84 -9.95 -4.09
C GLU A 25 -12.85 -9.00 -2.89
N LEU A 26 -12.01 -7.96 -2.89
CA LEU A 26 -11.99 -6.94 -1.85
C LEU A 26 -13.28 -6.11 -1.79
N GLY A 27 -13.97 -5.96 -2.92
CA GLY A 27 -15.27 -5.28 -2.98
C GLY A 27 -15.22 -3.77 -2.70
N TYR A 28 -14.05 -3.13 -2.76
CA TYR A 28 -13.95 -1.67 -2.65
C TYR A 28 -14.38 -1.01 -3.96
N GLU A 29 -15.29 -0.05 -3.87
CA GLU A 29 -15.69 0.78 -5.01
C GLU A 29 -14.87 2.09 -5.04
N PRO A 30 -14.40 2.52 -6.22
CA PRO A 30 -13.70 3.78 -6.35
C PRO A 30 -14.64 4.95 -6.02
N GLY A 31 -14.20 5.83 -5.13
CA GLY A 31 -15.00 6.94 -4.63
C GLY A 31 -14.14 8.12 -4.19
N LYS A 32 -14.72 9.02 -3.38
CA LYS A 32 -14.01 10.21 -2.88
C LYS A 32 -12.88 9.88 -1.91
N THR A 33 -13.01 8.77 -1.18
CA THR A 33 -12.10 8.36 -0.09
C THR A 33 -11.45 7.00 -0.32
N ASN A 34 -11.99 6.21 -1.26
CA ASN A 34 -11.50 4.89 -1.63
C ASN A 34 -10.92 4.97 -3.03
N TYR A 35 -9.66 4.57 -3.19
CA TYR A 35 -8.99 4.62 -4.48
C TYR A 35 -8.71 3.20 -4.96
N VAL A 36 -9.28 2.82 -6.09
CA VAL A 36 -9.07 1.51 -6.70
C VAL A 36 -8.56 1.73 -8.11
N ALA A 37 -7.33 1.30 -8.40
CA ALA A 37 -6.68 1.62 -9.66
C ALA A 37 -5.79 0.47 -10.20
N PRO A 38 -5.80 0.23 -11.52
CA PRO A 38 -4.84 -0.66 -12.14
C PRO A 38 -3.45 -0.02 -12.13
N TYR A 39 -2.43 -0.79 -11.75
CA TYR A 39 -1.05 -0.35 -11.83
C TYR A 39 -0.48 -0.63 -13.23
N LEU A 40 0.12 0.37 -13.86
CA LEU A 40 0.54 0.32 -15.27
C LEU A 40 2.07 0.20 -15.46
N GLY A 41 2.79 -0.37 -14.49
CA GLY A 41 4.25 -0.54 -14.59
C GLY A 41 5.07 0.73 -14.29
N LYS A 42 4.48 1.75 -13.66
CA LYS A 42 5.13 3.05 -13.40
C LYS A 42 5.29 3.32 -11.90
N LYS A 43 6.51 3.26 -11.37
CA LYS A 43 6.83 3.63 -9.96
C LYS A 43 6.27 4.99 -9.54
N LYS A 44 6.29 5.98 -10.44
CA LYS A 44 5.74 7.32 -10.20
C LYS A 44 4.27 7.27 -9.79
N MET A 45 3.49 6.37 -10.37
CA MET A 45 2.07 6.19 -10.04
C MET A 45 1.91 5.72 -8.59
N ILE A 46 2.70 4.73 -8.17
CA ILE A 46 2.70 4.26 -6.77
C ILE A 46 3.00 5.43 -5.84
N ARG A 47 4.08 6.18 -6.09
CA ARG A 47 4.44 7.36 -5.28
C ARG A 47 3.33 8.40 -5.17
N GLN A 48 2.59 8.65 -6.24
CA GLN A 48 1.46 9.57 -6.20
C GLN A 48 0.34 9.11 -5.25
N TYR A 49 0.03 7.82 -5.23
CA TYR A 49 -0.95 7.29 -4.27
C TYR A 49 -0.41 7.27 -2.84
N LEU A 50 0.89 7.00 -2.66
CA LEU A 50 1.54 7.10 -1.36
C LEU A 50 1.49 8.53 -0.81
N ASP A 51 1.87 9.51 -1.63
CA ASP A 51 1.79 10.94 -1.29
C ASP A 51 0.34 11.37 -0.98
N LEU A 52 -0.63 10.82 -1.71
CA LEU A 52 -2.05 11.09 -1.47
C LEU A 52 -2.48 10.59 -0.09
N VAL A 53 -2.11 9.35 0.27
CA VAL A 53 -2.40 8.77 1.58
C VAL A 53 -1.72 9.56 2.70
N ASP A 54 -0.47 9.97 2.49
CA ASP A 54 0.30 10.73 3.47
C ASP A 54 -0.30 12.12 3.73
N LYS A 55 -0.72 12.83 2.68
CA LYS A 55 -1.23 14.21 2.76
C LYS A 55 -2.71 14.31 3.09
N ASN A 56 -3.53 13.31 2.74
CA ASN A 56 -4.98 13.37 2.88
C ASN A 56 -5.51 12.33 3.87
N LYS A 57 -5.81 12.79 5.09
CA LYS A 57 -6.37 11.96 6.17
C LYS A 57 -7.78 11.43 5.89
N GLN A 58 -8.47 11.90 4.85
CA GLN A 58 -9.79 11.39 4.47
C GLN A 58 -9.70 10.11 3.62
N VAL A 59 -8.51 9.76 3.12
CA VAL A 59 -8.31 8.53 2.36
C VAL A 59 -8.49 7.34 3.29
N GLN A 60 -9.48 6.51 3.01
CA GLN A 60 -9.81 5.33 3.83
C GLN A 60 -9.07 4.07 3.35
N ASN A 61 -8.78 3.96 2.05
CA ASN A 61 -8.00 2.87 1.49
C ASN A 61 -7.49 3.22 0.08
N VAL A 62 -6.42 2.54 -0.29
CA VAL A 62 -5.93 2.47 -1.67
C VAL A 62 -5.76 1.01 -2.07
N VAL A 63 -6.28 0.64 -3.24
CA VAL A 63 -6.13 -0.67 -3.85
C VAL A 63 -5.41 -0.48 -5.18
N LEU A 64 -4.19 -1.00 -5.29
CA LEU A 64 -3.45 -1.10 -6.54
C LEU A 64 -3.45 -2.55 -6.98
N TYR A 65 -3.82 -2.78 -8.23
CA TYR A 65 -3.86 -4.14 -8.76
C TYR A 65 -3.13 -4.31 -10.09
N HIS A 66 -2.52 -5.48 -10.25
CA HIS A 66 -1.81 -5.87 -11.46
C HIS A 66 -1.76 -7.39 -11.57
N ASP A 67 -1.79 -7.93 -12.80
CA ASP A 67 -1.74 -9.38 -13.01
C ASP A 67 -0.39 -9.97 -12.61
N GLN A 68 0.70 -9.22 -12.84
CA GLN A 68 2.03 -9.56 -12.35
C GLN A 68 2.26 -8.88 -11.01
N LEU A 69 1.83 -9.54 -9.93
CA LEU A 69 1.92 -8.96 -8.60
C LEU A 69 3.36 -8.78 -8.11
N ASP A 70 4.27 -9.69 -8.48
CA ASP A 70 5.66 -9.61 -8.04
C ASP A 70 6.35 -8.36 -8.62
N ALA A 71 5.97 -7.94 -9.83
CA ALA A 71 6.43 -6.68 -10.43
C ALA A 71 5.89 -5.46 -9.67
N LEU A 72 4.60 -5.45 -9.32
CA LEU A 72 4.00 -4.40 -8.49
C LEU A 72 4.66 -4.32 -7.11
N TRP A 73 4.93 -5.46 -6.49
CA TRP A 73 5.58 -5.54 -5.19
C TRP A 73 7.02 -5.02 -5.23
N ALA A 74 7.81 -5.44 -6.22
CA ALA A 74 9.18 -4.96 -6.39
C ALA A 74 9.24 -3.45 -6.62
N ASP A 75 8.32 -2.92 -7.42
CA ASP A 75 8.23 -1.48 -7.67
C ASP A 75 7.76 -0.69 -6.46
N PHE A 76 6.85 -1.25 -5.68
CA PHE A 76 6.42 -0.70 -4.40
C PHE A 76 7.58 -0.64 -3.40
N GLN A 77 8.31 -1.74 -3.21
CA GLN A 77 9.49 -1.77 -2.32
C GLN A 77 10.54 -0.75 -2.76
N GLY A 78 10.75 -0.60 -4.08
CA GLY A 78 11.64 0.43 -4.63
C GLY A 78 11.19 1.89 -4.43
N CYS A 79 10.02 2.13 -3.82
CA CYS A 79 9.61 3.46 -3.35
C CYS A 79 10.17 3.80 -1.96
N PHE A 80 10.68 2.82 -1.22
CA PHE A 80 11.16 2.99 0.14
C PHE A 80 12.64 2.60 0.26
N THR A 81 13.31 3.22 1.23
CA THR A 81 14.60 2.73 1.71
C THR A 81 14.31 1.67 2.77
N VAL A 82 14.69 0.42 2.51
CA VAL A 82 14.55 -0.65 3.49
C VAL A 82 15.59 -0.44 4.59
N LEU A 83 15.13 -0.23 5.81
CA LEU A 83 15.97 -0.22 7.00
C LEU A 83 15.82 -1.58 7.68
N GLU A 84 16.88 -2.40 7.63
CA GLU A 84 16.89 -3.69 8.32
C GLU A 84 16.84 -3.45 9.83
N ALA A 85 15.75 -3.89 10.46
CA ALA A 85 15.65 -3.87 11.90
C ALA A 85 16.66 -4.87 12.47
N ALA A 86 17.69 -4.39 13.16
CA ALA A 86 18.74 -5.20 13.77
C ALA A 86 18.27 -5.98 15.03
N GLY A 87 17.02 -6.47 15.05
CA GLY A 87 16.42 -7.19 16.17
C GLY A 87 16.11 -6.34 17.41
N GLY A 88 16.34 -5.02 17.36
CA GLY A 88 15.94 -4.06 18.39
C GLY A 88 14.51 -3.55 18.18
N TYR A 89 13.85 -3.12 19.25
CA TYR A 89 12.55 -2.48 19.15
C TYR A 89 12.65 -1.10 18.50
N VAL A 90 11.77 -0.79 17.56
CA VAL A 90 11.67 0.53 16.95
C VAL A 90 10.78 1.40 17.83
N ARG A 91 11.19 2.64 18.08
CA ARG A 91 10.37 3.64 18.77
C ARG A 91 10.05 4.78 17.83
N ASN A 92 8.87 5.36 17.93
CA ASN A 92 8.54 6.60 17.24
C ASN A 92 9.16 7.82 17.96
N ASP A 93 8.95 9.01 17.41
CA ASP A 93 9.46 10.27 17.97
C ASP A 93 8.87 10.61 19.36
N THR A 94 7.76 9.99 19.73
CA THR A 94 7.13 10.09 21.06
C THR A 94 7.63 9.03 22.04
N GLY A 95 8.57 8.17 21.62
CA GLY A 95 9.18 7.14 22.45
C GLY A 95 8.33 5.87 22.63
N GLU A 96 7.22 5.76 21.91
CA GLU A 96 6.32 4.62 21.92
C GLU A 96 6.88 3.48 21.06
N LEU A 97 6.67 2.25 21.51
CA LEU A 97 7.10 1.05 20.80
C LEU A 97 6.26 0.88 19.52
N LEU A 98 6.93 0.82 18.37
CA LEU A 98 6.33 0.40 17.11
C LEU A 98 6.51 -1.12 17.00
N VAL A 99 5.50 -1.86 17.47
CA VAL A 99 5.36 -3.32 17.32
C VAL A 99 4.35 -3.69 16.25
#